data_AF-A0A931WA13-F1
#
_entry.id   AF-A0A931WA13-F1
#
_cell.length_a   1.000
_cell.length_b   1.000
_cell.length_c   1.000
_cell.angle_alpha   90.00
_cell.angle_beta   90.00
_cell.angle_gamma   90.00
#
_symmetry.space_group_name_H-M   'P 1'
#
loop_
_entity.id
_entity.type
_entity.pdbx_description
1 polymer ?
#
loop_
_entity_poly.entity_id
_entity_poly.type
_entity_poly.pdbx_seq_one_letter_code
_entity_poly.pdbx_strand_id
1 'polypeptide(L)'
;MAIIAVLAVVVFVALNPAQRLEDTRDAKRVSDTQSILTAIHASIVDNAGALPSGLTAGMVEKQIGTEPTAANCAIATGGCNVGATNGCVDLSGALANYLNSIPLDPSNGTAALTGYSVVVNAAGLVTVKACGTEGSPNISASR
;
A
#
# COMPACT_ATOMS: atom_id res chain seq x y z
N MET A 1 29.49 41.83 -8.49
CA MET A 1 28.46 40.91 -7.96
C MET A 1 27.98 39.92 -9.05
N ALA A 2 28.89 39.27 -9.77
CA ALA A 2 28.52 38.35 -10.87
C ALA A 2 28.58 36.87 -10.47
N ILE A 3 29.48 36.52 -9.54
CA ILE A 3 29.69 35.14 -9.08
C ILE A 3 28.51 34.62 -8.24
N ILE A 4 27.88 35.47 -7.42
CA ILE A 4 26.72 35.08 -6.59
C ILE A 4 25.50 34.76 -7.47
N ALA A 5 25.29 35.51 -8.56
CA ALA A 5 24.17 35.27 -9.47
C ALA A 5 24.31 33.93 -10.23
N VAL A 6 25.53 33.57 -10.65
CA VAL A 6 25.79 32.31 -11.35
C VAL A 6 25.64 31.12 -10.41
N LEU A 7 26.16 31.20 -9.17
CA LEU A 7 25.99 30.14 -8.18
C LEU A 7 24.52 29.91 -7.82
N ALA A 8 23.70 30.98 -7.72
CA ALA A 8 22.27 30.86 -7.44
C ALA A 8 21.50 30.12 -8.55
N VAL A 9 21.81 30.38 -9.82
CA VAL A 9 21.15 29.72 -10.96
C VAL A 9 21.45 28.21 -11.01
N VAL A 10 22.68 27.80 -10.67
CA VAL A 10 23.07 26.38 -10.71
C VAL A 10 22.39 25.56 -9.61
N VAL A 11 22.17 26.14 -8.43
CA VAL A 11 21.48 25.44 -7.31
C VAL A 11 20.00 25.19 -7.66
N PHE A 12 19.36 26.10 -8.41
CA PHE A 12 17.98 25.91 -8.87
C PHE A 12 17.81 24.79 -9.91
N VAL A 13 18.86 24.48 -10.69
CA VAL A 13 18.84 23.42 -11.71
C VAL A 13 19.15 22.03 -11.10
N ALA A 14 19.79 21.96 -9.93
CA ALA A 14 20.23 20.71 -9.32
C ALA A 14 19.14 19.97 -8.51
N LEU A 15 18.05 20.65 -8.14
CA LEU A 15 16.92 20.05 -7.43
C LEU A 15 15.83 19.75 -8.46
N ASN A 16 15.56 18.46 -8.71
CA ASN A 16 14.33 18.05 -9.36
C ASN A 16 13.23 17.98 -8.29
N PRO A 17 12.43 19.05 -8.07
CA PRO A 17 11.42 19.07 -7.02
C PRO A 17 10.38 17.95 -7.19
N ALA A 18 10.11 17.53 -8.43
CA ALA A 18 9.19 16.44 -8.71
C ALA A 18 9.66 15.12 -8.08
N GLN A 19 10.94 14.78 -8.24
CA GLN A 19 11.52 13.55 -7.70
C GLN A 19 11.48 13.51 -6.17
N ARG A 20 11.73 14.65 -5.49
CA ARG A 20 11.63 14.72 -4.02
C ARG A 20 10.21 14.49 -3.50
N LEU A 21 9.20 14.89 -4.27
CA LEU A 21 7.80 14.65 -3.92
C LEU A 21 7.43 13.18 -4.13
N GLU A 22 7.94 12.55 -5.20
CA GLU A 22 7.81 11.10 -5.44
C GLU A 22 8.44 10.29 -4.30
N ASP A 23 9.69 10.60 -3.93
CA ASP A 23 10.39 9.95 -2.82
C ASP A 23 9.61 10.07 -1.49
N THR A 24 8.99 11.22 -1.25
CA THR A 24 8.18 11.46 -0.04
C THR A 24 6.90 10.60 -0.03
N ARG A 25 6.23 10.46 -1.18
CA ARG A 25 5.03 9.63 -1.31
C ARG A 25 5.37 8.13 -1.20
N ASP A 26 6.46 7.69 -1.81
CA ASP A 26 6.93 6.32 -1.70
C ASP A 26 7.36 5.98 -0.26
N ALA A 27 8.04 6.90 0.45
CA ALA A 27 8.34 6.72 1.87
C ALA A 27 7.08 6.57 2.72
N LYS A 28 6.02 7.33 2.41
CA LYS A 28 4.71 7.17 3.05
C LYS A 28 4.10 5.80 2.76
N ARG A 29 4.11 5.33 1.51
CA ARG A 29 3.64 3.98 1.12
C ARG A 29 4.40 2.86 1.85
N VAL A 30 5.71 3.01 2.06
CA VAL A 30 6.50 2.04 2.85
C VAL A 30 5.99 1.99 4.29
N SER A 31 5.77 3.14 4.93
CA SER A 31 5.23 3.18 6.30
C SER A 31 3.82 2.58 6.38
N ASP A 32 2.98 2.86 5.37
CA ASP A 32 1.60 2.40 5.33
C ASP A 32 1.52 0.88 5.14
N THR A 33 2.29 0.29 4.21
CA THR A 33 2.34 -1.17 4.01
C THR A 33 2.82 -1.90 5.26
N GLN A 34 3.81 -1.35 5.97
CA GLN A 34 4.30 -1.92 7.23
C GLN A 34 3.28 -1.81 8.36
N SER A 35 2.53 -0.71 8.43
CA SER A 35 1.46 -0.53 9.41
C SER A 35 0.34 -1.53 9.21
N ILE A 36 -0.09 -1.73 7.96
CA ILE A 36 -1.11 -2.74 7.59
C ILE A 36 -0.62 -4.14 7.93
N LEU A 37 0.61 -4.50 7.52
CA LEU A 37 1.17 -5.83 7.79
C LEU A 37 1.29 -6.11 9.29
N THR A 38 1.73 -5.12 10.06
CA THR A 38 1.85 -5.25 11.52
C THR A 38 0.47 -5.42 12.17
N ALA A 39 -0.54 -4.70 11.70
CA ALA A 39 -1.91 -4.87 12.19
C ALA A 39 -2.50 -6.25 11.86
N ILE A 40 -2.27 -6.76 10.64
CA ILE A 40 -2.68 -8.12 10.26
C ILE A 40 -1.97 -9.14 11.15
N HIS A 41 -0.67 -9.02 11.33
CA HIS A 41 0.09 -9.96 12.16
C HIS A 41 -0.33 -9.89 13.63
N ALA A 42 -0.58 -8.71 14.19
CA ALA A 42 -1.12 -8.56 15.55
C ALA A 42 -2.48 -9.26 15.68
N SER A 43 -3.36 -9.11 14.69
CA SER A 43 -4.64 -9.83 14.65
C SER A 43 -4.46 -11.34 14.61
N ILE A 44 -3.48 -11.86 13.86
CA ILE A 44 -3.19 -13.30 13.82
C ILE A 44 -2.69 -13.80 15.20
N VAL A 45 -1.81 -13.05 15.85
CA VAL A 45 -1.27 -13.40 17.17
C VAL A 45 -2.38 -13.46 18.23
N ASP A 46 -3.24 -12.45 18.27
CA ASP A 46 -4.32 -12.35 19.27
C ASP A 46 -5.45 -13.37 19.00
N ASN A 47 -5.65 -13.78 17.75
CA ASN A 47 -6.64 -14.80 17.36
C ASN A 47 -6.04 -16.22 17.26
N ALA A 48 -4.99 -16.52 18.04
CA ALA A 48 -4.38 -17.85 18.14
C ALA A 48 -3.97 -18.47 16.79
N GLY A 49 -3.49 -17.63 15.86
CA GLY A 49 -3.05 -18.05 14.53
C GLY A 49 -4.13 -17.98 13.45
N ALA A 50 -5.36 -17.57 13.76
CA ALA A 50 -6.42 -17.40 12.76
C ALA A 50 -6.21 -16.13 11.93
N LEU A 51 -6.39 -16.25 10.61
CA LEU A 51 -6.34 -15.11 9.70
C LEU A 51 -7.55 -14.17 9.93
N PRO A 52 -7.38 -12.84 9.76
CA PRO A 52 -8.48 -11.89 9.80
C PRO A 52 -9.59 -12.25 8.80
N SER A 53 -10.85 -11.99 9.16
CA SER A 53 -11.99 -12.24 8.28
C SER A 53 -11.80 -11.55 6.92
N GLY A 54 -11.94 -12.31 5.83
CA GLY A 54 -11.71 -11.84 4.47
C GLY A 54 -10.37 -12.30 3.88
N LEU A 55 -9.42 -12.74 4.71
CA LEU A 55 -8.18 -13.37 4.28
C LEU A 55 -8.25 -14.89 4.43
N THR A 56 -7.75 -15.61 3.42
CA THR A 56 -7.63 -17.06 3.44
C THR A 56 -6.27 -17.49 2.88
N ALA A 57 -5.70 -18.57 3.41
CA ALA A 57 -4.45 -19.09 2.89
C ALA A 57 -4.60 -19.51 1.42
N GLY A 58 -3.65 -19.12 0.57
CA GLY A 58 -3.69 -19.37 -0.87
C GLY A 58 -4.69 -18.51 -1.64
N MET A 59 -5.19 -17.41 -1.05
CA MET A 59 -6.03 -16.46 -1.77
C MET A 59 -5.26 -15.78 -2.90
N VAL A 60 -5.99 -15.41 -3.96
CA VAL A 60 -5.49 -14.48 -4.97
C VAL A 60 -5.27 -13.10 -4.36
N GLU A 61 -4.39 -12.31 -4.98
CA GLU A 61 -4.14 -10.95 -4.55
C GLU A 61 -5.41 -10.10 -4.63
N LYS A 62 -5.73 -9.42 -3.53
CA LYS A 62 -6.90 -8.55 -3.41
C LYS A 62 -6.48 -7.16 -2.97
N GLN A 63 -7.13 -6.15 -3.51
CA GLN A 63 -7.03 -4.78 -3.04
C GLN A 63 -7.78 -4.64 -1.72
N ILE A 64 -7.19 -3.93 -0.77
CA ILE A 64 -7.83 -3.58 0.48
C ILE A 64 -8.78 -2.41 0.21
N GLY A 65 -10.03 -2.52 0.65
CA GLY A 65 -11.01 -1.44 0.48
C GLY A 65 -12.43 -1.90 0.73
N THR A 66 -13.32 -0.94 0.95
CA THR A 66 -14.75 -1.19 1.25
C THR A 66 -15.60 -1.34 -0.01
N GLU A 67 -15.03 -1.24 -1.22
CA GLU A 67 -15.79 -1.51 -2.44
C GLU A 67 -16.41 -2.91 -2.39
N PRO A 68 -17.69 -3.08 -2.74
CA PRO A 68 -18.32 -4.39 -2.78
C PRO A 68 -17.52 -5.30 -3.72
N THR A 69 -17.47 -6.59 -3.42
CA THR A 69 -16.77 -7.60 -4.23
C THR A 69 -17.23 -7.68 -5.70
N ALA A 70 -18.31 -6.98 -6.06
CA ALA A 70 -18.85 -6.84 -7.41
C ALA A 70 -18.34 -5.59 -8.18
N ALA A 71 -17.64 -4.66 -7.53
CA ALA A 71 -17.05 -3.48 -8.16
C ALA A 71 -15.62 -3.76 -8.67
N ASN A 72 -15.21 -3.01 -9.70
CA ASN A 72 -13.94 -3.21 -10.39
C ASN A 72 -12.75 -2.74 -9.55
N CYS A 73 -12.25 -3.62 -8.68
CA CYS A 73 -11.07 -3.37 -7.85
C CYS A 73 -9.75 -3.69 -8.55
N ALA A 74 -9.77 -3.80 -9.89
CA ALA A 74 -8.60 -4.19 -10.65
C ALA A 74 -7.48 -3.15 -10.52
N ILE A 75 -6.28 -3.64 -10.20
CA ILE A 75 -5.05 -2.83 -10.21
C ILE A 75 -3.91 -3.70 -10.75
N ALA A 76 -3.21 -3.17 -11.74
CA ALA A 76 -2.06 -3.83 -12.39
C ALA A 76 -0.79 -2.96 -12.38
N THR A 77 -0.66 -2.06 -11.40
CA THR A 77 0.43 -1.10 -11.26
C THR A 77 1.26 -1.38 -10.01
N GLY A 78 2.51 -0.91 -9.97
CA GLY A 78 3.39 -0.98 -8.78
C GLY A 78 3.63 -2.39 -8.22
N GLY A 79 3.62 -3.41 -9.07
CA GLY A 79 3.79 -4.82 -8.67
C GLY A 79 2.53 -5.49 -8.13
N CYS A 80 1.41 -4.78 -8.13
CA CYS A 80 0.10 -5.36 -7.86
C CYS A 80 -0.49 -6.01 -9.10
N ASN A 81 -1.24 -7.08 -8.88
CA ASN A 81 -1.99 -7.77 -9.92
C ASN A 81 -3.34 -8.26 -9.38
N VAL A 82 -4.20 -7.30 -9.04
CA VAL A 82 -5.55 -7.53 -8.52
C VAL A 82 -6.52 -7.67 -9.69
N GLY A 83 -7.29 -8.76 -9.70
CA GLY A 83 -8.32 -9.00 -10.73
C GLY A 83 -9.57 -8.13 -10.54
N ALA A 84 -10.33 -7.92 -11.63
CA ALA A 84 -11.56 -7.12 -11.59
C ALA A 84 -12.70 -7.79 -10.79
N THR A 85 -12.82 -9.11 -10.88
CA THR A 85 -13.90 -9.87 -10.23
C THR A 85 -13.48 -10.28 -8.82
N ASN A 86 -14.26 -9.90 -7.80
CA ASN A 86 -13.98 -10.24 -6.40
C ASN A 86 -12.57 -9.81 -5.93
N GLY A 87 -12.06 -8.73 -6.54
CA GLY A 87 -10.71 -8.21 -6.32
C GLY A 87 -10.56 -7.39 -5.05
N CYS A 88 -11.64 -7.01 -4.38
CA CYS A 88 -11.58 -6.27 -3.11
C CYS A 88 -11.70 -7.19 -1.89
N VAL A 89 -11.10 -6.74 -0.79
CA VAL A 89 -11.30 -7.26 0.56
C VAL A 89 -11.43 -6.10 1.54
N ASP A 90 -12.52 -6.08 2.30
CA ASP A 90 -12.70 -5.12 3.38
C ASP A 90 -12.10 -5.68 4.67
N LEU A 91 -11.02 -5.05 5.13
CA LEU A 91 -10.35 -5.39 6.39
C LEU A 91 -10.65 -4.37 7.51
N SER A 92 -11.50 -3.38 7.26
CA SER A 92 -11.73 -2.27 8.20
C SER A 92 -12.32 -2.76 9.52
N GLY A 93 -13.28 -3.67 9.46
CA GLY A 93 -13.85 -4.32 10.65
C GLY A 93 -12.87 -5.29 11.32
N ALA A 94 -12.14 -6.07 10.53
CA ALA A 94 -11.23 -7.10 11.05
C ALA A 94 -9.97 -6.52 11.74
N LEU A 95 -9.56 -5.31 11.33
CA LEU A 95 -8.38 -4.62 11.82
C LEU A 95 -8.69 -3.43 12.74
N ALA A 96 -9.97 -3.15 13.04
CA ALA A 96 -10.39 -1.98 13.82
C ALA A 96 -9.71 -1.87 15.20
N ASN A 97 -9.36 -3.00 15.83
CA ASN A 97 -8.67 -3.02 17.13
C ASN A 97 -7.15 -2.85 17.03
N TYR A 98 -6.58 -3.00 15.82
CA TYR A 98 -5.14 -2.99 15.58
C TYR A 98 -4.68 -1.76 14.79
N LEU A 99 -5.62 -1.07 14.16
CA LEU A 99 -5.38 0.10 13.33
C LEU A 99 -6.58 1.05 13.41
N ASN A 100 -6.34 2.33 13.72
CA ASN A 100 -7.40 3.33 13.85
C ASN A 100 -8.15 3.57 12.52
N SER A 101 -7.43 3.46 11.39
CA SER A 101 -7.99 3.56 10.05
C SER A 101 -7.06 2.88 9.06
N ILE A 102 -7.60 2.29 8.00
CA ILE A 102 -6.79 1.75 6.90
C ILE A 102 -6.11 2.92 6.16
N PRO A 103 -4.77 2.91 6.01
CA PRO A 103 -4.06 3.89 5.22
C PRO A 103 -4.56 3.94 3.77
N LEU A 104 -4.54 5.14 3.20
CA LEU A 104 -4.91 5.39 1.81
C LEU A 104 -3.68 5.82 1.03
N ASP A 105 -3.55 5.32 -0.20
CA ASP A 105 -2.49 5.72 -1.11
C ASP A 105 -2.50 7.25 -1.28
N PRO A 106 -1.35 7.93 -1.11
CA PRO A 106 -1.29 9.39 -1.06
C PRO A 106 -1.63 10.06 -2.40
N SER A 107 -1.62 9.33 -3.52
CA SER A 107 -1.92 9.88 -4.84
C SER A 107 -3.39 9.68 -5.22
N ASN A 108 -3.93 8.47 -5.05
CA ASN A 108 -5.27 8.12 -5.56
C ASN A 108 -6.11 7.25 -4.60
N GLY A 109 -5.68 7.07 -3.35
CA GLY A 109 -6.35 6.20 -2.39
C GLY A 109 -7.69 6.77 -1.91
N THR A 110 -8.70 5.91 -1.88
CA THR A 110 -10.02 6.17 -1.30
C THR A 110 -10.38 5.07 -0.32
N ALA A 111 -11.36 5.27 0.57
CA ALA A 111 -11.80 4.20 1.47
C ALA A 111 -12.27 2.94 0.72
N ALA A 112 -12.84 3.14 -0.47
CA ALA A 112 -13.36 2.08 -1.31
C ALA A 112 -12.22 1.35 -2.08
N LEU A 113 -11.24 2.10 -2.56
CA LEU A 113 -10.06 1.62 -3.27
C LEU A 113 -8.80 2.23 -2.65
N THR A 114 -8.21 1.56 -1.66
CA THR A 114 -7.13 2.16 -0.86
C THR A 114 -5.82 2.30 -1.63
N GLY A 115 -5.64 1.56 -2.73
CA GLY A 115 -4.38 1.49 -3.47
C GLY A 115 -3.32 0.56 -2.84
N TYR A 116 -3.67 -0.15 -1.77
CA TYR A 116 -2.85 -1.23 -1.21
C TYR A 116 -3.49 -2.59 -1.49
N SER A 117 -2.66 -3.60 -1.76
CA SER A 117 -3.11 -4.97 -1.95
C SER A 117 -2.54 -5.91 -0.91
N VAL A 118 -3.21 -7.04 -0.72
CA VAL A 118 -2.82 -8.11 0.18
C VAL A 118 -2.96 -9.45 -0.54
N VAL A 119 -1.98 -10.31 -0.31
CA VAL A 119 -1.99 -11.70 -0.76
C VAL A 119 -1.49 -12.59 0.37
N VAL A 120 -2.12 -13.75 0.55
CA VAL A 120 -1.70 -14.75 1.52
C VAL A 120 -1.34 -16.01 0.77
N ASN A 121 -0.09 -16.45 0.86
CA ASN A 121 0.34 -17.65 0.16
C ASN A 121 -0.24 -18.92 0.83
N ALA A 122 -0.04 -20.09 0.21
CA ALA A 122 -0.54 -21.36 0.75
C ALA A 122 0.09 -21.74 2.11
N ALA A 123 1.26 -21.18 2.43
CA ALA A 123 1.94 -21.37 3.71
C ALA A 123 1.46 -20.39 4.80
N GLY A 124 0.52 -19.49 4.50
CA GLY A 124 0.00 -18.49 5.44
C GLY A 124 0.82 -17.20 5.55
N LEU A 125 1.88 -17.02 4.74
CA LEU A 125 2.67 -15.79 4.71
C LEU A 125 1.83 -14.67 4.11
N VAL A 126 1.68 -13.58 4.85
CA VAL A 126 0.94 -12.39 4.42
C VAL A 126 1.90 -11.45 3.73
N THR A 127 1.57 -11.02 2.52
CA THR A 127 2.30 -9.99 1.79
C THR A 127 1.38 -8.83 1.45
N VAL A 128 1.77 -7.64 1.87
CA VAL A 128 1.09 -6.37 1.58
C VAL A 128 1.93 -5.59 0.57
N LYS A 129 1.28 -5.02 -0.45
CA LYS A 129 1.95 -4.23 -1.50
C LYS A 129 1.28 -2.86 -1.64
N ALA A 130 2.06 -1.86 -2.01
CA ALA A 130 1.53 -0.58 -2.47
C ALA A 130 1.50 -0.55 -4.00
N CYS A 131 0.34 -0.28 -4.59
CA CYS A 131 0.15 -0.39 -6.02
C CYS A 131 0.45 0.91 -6.79
N GLY A 132 0.66 2.01 -6.08
CA GLY A 132 0.88 3.35 -6.64
C GLY A 132 2.34 3.80 -6.71
N THR A 133 3.32 2.89 -6.73
CA THR A 133 4.76 3.27 -6.68
C THR A 133 5.17 4.19 -7.83
N GLU A 134 5.90 5.26 -7.53
CA GLU A 134 6.27 6.28 -8.52
C GLU A 134 7.77 6.31 -8.84
N GLY A 135 8.64 6.05 -7.86
CA GLY A 135 10.11 6.06 -8.03
C GLY A 135 10.79 4.72 -7.77
N SER A 136 10.24 3.89 -6.88
CA SER A 136 10.76 2.55 -6.57
C SER A 136 10.05 1.44 -7.36
N PRO A 137 10.76 0.39 -7.81
CA PRO A 137 10.17 -0.59 -8.72
C PRO A 137 9.05 -1.42 -8.09
N ASN A 138 9.02 -1.62 -6.76
CA ASN A 138 7.93 -2.24 -5.99
C ASN A 138 8.06 -1.90 -4.50
N ILE A 139 6.97 -1.58 -3.82
CA ILE A 139 6.93 -1.41 -2.35
C ILE A 139 6.06 -2.54 -1.79
N SER A 140 6.69 -3.45 -1.04
CA SER A 140 6.00 -4.58 -0.43
C SER A 140 6.61 -4.96 0.91
N ALA A 141 5.80 -5.55 1.77
CA ALA A 141 6.20 -6.08 3.06
C ALA A 141 5.56 -7.45 3.26
N SER A 142 6.33 -8.41 3.78
CA SER A 142 5.89 -9.80 3.97
C SER A 142 6.27 -10.32 5.35
N ARG A 143 5.35 -11.03 6.02
CA ARG A 143 5.56 -11.69 7.31
C ARG A 143 4.75 -12.98 7.43
#